data_AF-A0A1Q3S817-F1
#
_entry.id   AF-A0A1Q3S817-F1
#
_cell.length_a   1.000
_cell.length_b   1.000
_cell.length_c   1.000
_cell.angle_alpha   90.00
_cell.angle_beta   90.00
_cell.angle_gamma   90.00
#
_symmetry.space_group_name_H-M   'P 1'
#
loop_
_entity.id
_entity.type
_entity.pdbx_description
1 polymer ?
#
loop_
_entity_poly.entity_id
_entity_poly.type
_entity_poly.pdbx_seq_one_letter_code
_entity_poly.pdbx_strand_id
1 'polypeptide(L)'
;MKTTIKLLAITAFMAISCNSDSDVTNNNGNNQDTSISADVKAQIIEEDVDGIKEEVLSANGYYASKNELQLPPSNCRTITQETLTDGGKKFKVDYGTGCIDTQGNNRTGIIYIVVHNNTTTGIINAAITFDNYYINSNKVEGTIDVTRQVIDNIPTHTRNTDISIIQPANGGTIHRTGDFTIEKIAGASTPLVFTDDVFSIDGTATTTMANGTLLQMEITEPLIRDLSCGNITKGKKTLVRNLQTYILNYGSGACDNVAILTLPDGTQLTINI
;
A
#
# COMPACT_ATOMS: atom_id res chain seq x y z
N MET A 1 -73.83 37.82 43.69
CA MET A 1 -72.96 39.00 43.88
C MET A 1 -71.72 38.79 43.03
N LYS A 2 -71.55 39.66 42.01
CA LYS A 2 -70.34 40.02 41.26
C LYS A 2 -69.57 38.95 40.46
N THR A 3 -69.91 38.98 39.17
CA THR A 3 -69.11 38.69 37.97
C THR A 3 -67.70 39.29 38.02
N THR A 4 -66.70 38.56 37.52
CA THR A 4 -65.54 39.15 36.84
C THR A 4 -64.85 38.14 35.92
N ILE A 5 -65.07 38.33 34.62
CA ILE A 5 -64.29 37.81 33.50
C ILE A 5 -62.95 38.56 33.49
N LYS A 6 -61.82 37.86 33.38
CA LYS A 6 -60.53 38.46 33.03
C LYS A 6 -60.02 37.88 31.71
N LEU A 7 -59.92 38.79 30.74
CA LEU A 7 -59.31 38.71 29.43
C LEU A 7 -57.88 39.28 29.54
N LEU A 8 -56.84 38.54 29.12
CA LEU A 8 -55.47 38.97 28.72
C LEU A 8 -54.58 37.70 28.78
N ALA A 9 -53.64 37.39 27.88
CA ALA A 9 -53.06 38.07 26.75
C ALA A 9 -52.52 37.01 25.77
N ILE A 10 -52.56 37.31 24.48
CA ILE A 10 -51.86 36.59 23.41
C ILE A 10 -50.37 36.89 23.55
N THR A 11 -49.52 35.86 23.59
CA THR A 11 -48.09 36.00 23.33
C THR A 11 -47.69 34.96 22.30
N ALA A 12 -47.53 35.43 21.07
CA ALA A 12 -46.95 34.67 19.99
C ALA A 12 -45.45 34.51 20.24
N PHE A 13 -45.00 33.27 20.44
CA PHE A 13 -43.61 32.88 20.25
C PHE A 13 -43.54 32.04 18.98
N MET A 14 -43.18 32.69 17.87
CA MET A 14 -42.55 31.99 16.75
C MET A 14 -41.08 31.80 17.11
N ALA A 15 -40.68 30.55 17.26
CA ALA A 15 -39.31 30.12 17.03
C ALA A 15 -39.37 28.97 16.01
N ILE A 16 -39.01 29.33 14.78
CA ILE A 16 -38.58 28.43 13.72
C ILE A 16 -37.21 27.89 14.14
N SER A 17 -36.98 26.58 14.06
CA SER A 17 -35.87 26.00 13.29
C SER A 17 -35.62 24.51 13.56
N CYS A 18 -35.37 23.81 12.45
CA CYS A 18 -34.75 22.50 12.24
C CYS A 18 -35.37 21.27 12.90
N ASN A 19 -36.35 20.71 12.18
CA ASN A 19 -36.41 19.27 12.00
C ASN A 19 -35.31 18.86 11.00
N SER A 20 -34.21 18.32 11.51
CA SER A 20 -33.33 17.42 10.77
C SER A 20 -32.76 16.44 11.79
N ASP A 21 -33.58 15.48 12.19
CA ASP A 21 -33.04 14.16 12.53
C ASP A 21 -32.42 13.63 11.23
N SER A 22 -31.20 14.08 10.98
CA SER A 22 -30.25 13.30 10.21
C SER A 22 -29.97 12.11 11.11
N ASP A 23 -30.67 11.00 10.85
CA ASP A 23 -30.20 9.70 11.26
C ASP A 23 -28.73 9.63 10.84
N VAL A 24 -27.83 9.84 11.81
CA VAL A 24 -26.47 9.34 11.73
C VAL A 24 -26.66 7.83 11.77
N THR A 25 -26.96 7.27 10.61
CA THR A 25 -26.74 5.87 10.32
C THR A 25 -25.25 5.70 10.47
N ASN A 26 -24.86 5.33 11.69
CA ASN A 26 -23.59 4.72 11.98
C ASN A 26 -23.60 3.37 11.26
N ASN A 27 -23.43 3.42 9.94
CA ASN A 27 -23.10 2.28 9.11
C ASN A 27 -21.67 1.91 9.45
N ASN A 28 -21.48 1.28 10.62
CA ASN A 28 -20.51 0.21 10.78
C ASN A 28 -20.97 -1.01 9.96
N GLY A 29 -21.24 -0.77 8.67
CA GLY A 29 -21.37 -1.81 7.67
C GLY A 29 -19.96 -2.17 7.26
N ASN A 30 -19.43 -3.25 7.83
CA ASN A 30 -18.30 -4.00 7.26
C ASN A 30 -18.64 -4.61 5.88
N ASN A 31 -19.43 -3.92 5.05
CA ASN A 31 -19.61 -4.19 3.63
C ASN A 31 -18.51 -3.45 2.86
N GLN A 32 -17.27 -3.70 3.27
CA GLN A 32 -16.13 -3.39 2.43
C GLN A 32 -16.28 -4.20 1.14
N ASP A 33 -16.23 -3.53 0.01
CA ASP A 33 -16.31 -4.20 -1.28
C ASP A 33 -15.13 -5.17 -1.41
N THR A 34 -15.43 -6.47 -1.43
CA THR A 34 -14.42 -7.54 -1.37
C THR A 34 -13.33 -7.44 -2.45
N SER A 35 -13.63 -6.91 -3.65
CA SER A 35 -12.60 -6.73 -4.67
C SER A 35 -11.74 -5.50 -4.43
N ILE A 36 -12.30 -4.43 -3.86
CA ILE A 36 -11.54 -3.22 -3.52
C ILE A 36 -10.61 -3.51 -2.35
N SER A 37 -11.09 -4.23 -1.32
CA SER A 37 -10.24 -4.68 -0.22
C SER A 37 -9.14 -5.63 -0.67
N ALA A 38 -9.40 -6.47 -1.68
CA ALA A 38 -8.39 -7.33 -2.27
C ALA A 38 -7.30 -6.54 -3.01
N ASP A 39 -7.68 -5.51 -3.75
CA ASP A 39 -6.74 -4.61 -4.43
C ASP A 39 -5.88 -3.82 -3.43
N VAL A 40 -6.50 -3.26 -2.39
CA VAL A 40 -5.78 -2.59 -1.29
C VAL A 40 -4.81 -3.56 -0.60
N LYS A 41 -5.24 -4.79 -0.30
CA LYS A 41 -4.37 -5.82 0.29
C LYS A 41 -3.16 -6.13 -0.61
N ALA A 42 -3.38 -6.28 -1.91
CA ALA A 42 -2.31 -6.55 -2.85
C ALA A 42 -1.31 -5.40 -2.90
N GLN A 43 -1.79 -4.16 -2.94
CA GLN A 43 -0.97 -2.96 -2.91
C GLN A 43 -0.10 -2.88 -1.65
N ILE A 44 -0.67 -3.12 -0.46
CA ILE A 44 0.08 -3.10 0.81
C ILE A 44 1.22 -4.13 0.77
N ILE A 45 0.98 -5.32 0.22
CA ILE A 45 2.01 -6.36 0.08
C ILE A 45 3.09 -5.95 -0.94
N GLU A 46 2.71 -5.40 -2.11
CA GLU A 46 3.65 -4.90 -3.11
C GLU A 46 4.56 -3.82 -2.51
N GLU A 47 3.96 -2.88 -1.77
CA GLU A 47 4.65 -1.81 -1.08
C GLU A 47 5.60 -2.36 0.00
N ASP A 48 5.12 -3.24 0.86
CA ASP A 48 5.94 -3.87 1.89
C ASP A 48 7.17 -4.57 1.30
N VAL A 49 6.98 -5.38 0.25
CA VAL A 49 8.07 -6.09 -0.44
C VAL A 49 9.06 -5.11 -1.08
N ASP A 50 8.56 -4.02 -1.66
CA ASP A 50 9.41 -2.97 -2.22
C ASP A 50 10.28 -2.29 -1.14
N GLY A 51 9.73 -2.07 0.05
CA GLY A 51 10.47 -1.53 1.20
C GLY A 51 11.57 -2.47 1.69
N ILE A 52 11.29 -3.78 1.76
CA ILE A 52 12.31 -4.80 2.09
C ILE A 52 13.44 -4.78 1.06
N LYS A 53 13.10 -4.67 -0.23
CA LYS A 53 14.09 -4.57 -1.31
C LYS A 53 14.93 -3.31 -1.18
N GLU A 54 14.33 -2.14 -0.93
CA GLU A 54 15.07 -0.90 -0.72
C GLU A 54 16.06 -0.99 0.45
N GLU A 55 15.63 -1.57 1.58
CA GLU A 55 16.49 -1.79 2.74
C GLU A 55 17.67 -2.71 2.42
N VAL A 56 17.41 -3.86 1.78
CA VAL A 56 18.45 -4.84 1.43
C VAL A 56 19.45 -4.23 0.45
N LEU A 57 18.99 -3.56 -0.61
CA LEU A 57 19.89 -3.02 -1.63
C LEU A 57 20.67 -1.81 -1.14
N SER A 58 20.04 -0.92 -0.37
CA SER A 58 20.79 0.22 0.18
C SER A 58 21.89 -0.25 1.13
N ALA A 59 21.60 -1.22 2.01
CA ALA A 59 22.57 -1.70 2.97
C ALA A 59 23.78 -2.42 2.32
N ASN A 60 23.57 -2.99 1.14
CA ASN A 60 24.63 -3.61 0.35
C ASN A 60 25.27 -2.64 -0.67
N GLY A 61 25.07 -1.33 -0.51
CA GLY A 61 25.80 -0.29 -1.24
C GLY A 61 25.34 -0.05 -2.67
N TYR A 62 24.11 -0.46 -3.02
CA TYR A 62 23.61 -0.29 -4.39
C TYR A 62 23.17 1.16 -4.70
N TYR A 63 22.88 1.99 -3.70
CA TYR A 63 22.30 3.32 -3.91
C TYR A 63 23.18 4.51 -3.46
N ALA A 64 24.20 4.27 -2.63
CA ALA A 64 25.14 5.29 -2.19
C ALA A 64 26.57 4.74 -2.07
N SER A 65 27.58 5.57 -2.36
CA SER A 65 28.97 5.15 -2.28
C SER A 65 29.46 5.06 -0.82
N LYS A 66 29.84 3.83 -0.44
CA LYS A 66 30.78 3.41 0.61
C LYS A 66 30.21 2.80 1.90
N ASN A 67 30.88 1.68 2.20
CA ASN A 67 30.74 0.69 3.27
C ASN A 67 29.42 -0.08 3.22
N GLU A 68 29.54 -1.41 3.02
CA GLU A 68 28.51 -2.38 3.34
C GLU A 68 27.96 -2.02 4.71
N LEU A 69 26.78 -1.39 4.74
CA LEU A 69 26.09 -1.13 5.98
C LEU A 69 25.63 -2.49 6.42
N GLN A 70 26.20 -2.97 7.52
CA GLN A 70 25.67 -4.14 8.16
C GLN A 70 24.26 -3.74 8.62
N LEU A 71 23.23 -4.32 7.98
CA LEU A 71 21.85 -4.15 8.43
C LEU A 71 21.83 -4.39 9.94
N PRO A 72 21.16 -3.53 10.72
CA PRO A 72 21.08 -3.74 12.15
C PRO A 72 20.54 -5.16 12.39
N PRO A 73 21.15 -5.93 13.31
CA PRO A 73 20.75 -7.30 13.53
C PRO A 73 19.25 -7.35 13.85
N SER A 74 18.50 -8.02 12.98
CA SER A 74 17.08 -8.24 13.18
C SER A 74 16.90 -9.51 14.00
N ASN A 75 16.10 -9.44 15.05
CA ASN A 75 15.60 -10.63 15.74
C ASN A 75 14.52 -11.35 14.93
N CYS A 76 14.13 -10.81 13.77
CA CYS A 76 12.96 -11.21 13.02
C CYS A 76 13.27 -12.00 11.74
N ARG A 77 14.41 -11.72 11.13
CA ARG A 77 14.83 -12.35 9.88
C ARG A 77 16.34 -12.43 9.80
N THR A 78 16.81 -13.44 9.10
CA THR A 78 18.22 -13.56 8.71
C THR A 78 18.36 -13.18 7.25
N ILE A 79 19.36 -12.36 6.93
CA ILE A 79 19.67 -11.99 5.55
C ILE A 79 21.03 -12.59 5.19
N THR A 80 21.05 -13.45 4.17
CA THR A 80 22.28 -14.02 3.61
C THR A 80 22.44 -13.64 2.16
N GLN A 81 23.67 -13.44 1.72
CA GLN A 81 24.02 -13.13 0.33
C GLN A 81 24.82 -14.27 -0.28
N GLU A 82 24.47 -14.65 -1.50
CA GLU A 82 25.31 -15.49 -2.37
C GLU A 82 25.61 -14.78 -3.70
N THR A 83 26.77 -15.10 -4.30
CA THR A 83 27.11 -14.62 -5.64
C THR A 83 26.77 -15.71 -6.64
N LEU A 84 25.96 -15.36 -7.64
CA LEU A 84 25.57 -16.25 -8.72
C LEU A 84 26.69 -16.42 -9.74
N THR A 85 26.62 -17.48 -10.53
CA THR A 85 27.62 -17.82 -11.55
C THR A 85 27.72 -16.78 -12.66
N ASP A 86 26.65 -16.04 -12.92
CA ASP A 86 26.57 -14.95 -13.91
C ASP A 86 27.02 -13.58 -13.34
N GLY A 87 27.47 -13.55 -12.09
CA GLY A 87 27.90 -12.33 -11.40
C GLY A 87 26.76 -11.59 -10.66
N GLY A 88 25.51 -12.03 -10.80
CA GLY A 88 24.39 -11.52 -10.01
C GLY A 88 24.58 -11.78 -8.51
N LYS A 89 23.89 -11.01 -7.67
CA LYS A 89 23.84 -11.23 -6.21
C LYS A 89 22.44 -11.69 -5.83
N LYS A 90 22.36 -12.78 -5.09
CA LYS A 90 21.09 -13.29 -4.57
C LYS A 90 21.07 -13.12 -3.06
N PHE A 91 20.09 -12.35 -2.60
CA PHE A 91 19.79 -12.16 -1.20
C PHE A 91 18.66 -13.09 -0.80
N LYS A 92 18.83 -13.78 0.31
CA LYS A 92 17.79 -14.58 0.97
C LYS A 92 17.39 -13.85 2.24
N VAL A 93 16.14 -13.40 2.31
CA VAL A 93 15.53 -12.80 3.50
C VAL A 93 14.65 -13.88 4.14
N ASP A 94 15.15 -14.50 5.21
CA ASP A 94 14.57 -15.69 5.84
C ASP A 94 13.92 -15.33 7.18
N TYR A 95 12.59 -15.43 7.24
CA TYR A 95 11.78 -15.19 8.45
C TYR A 95 11.58 -16.47 9.29
N GLY A 96 12.16 -17.60 8.88
CA GLY A 96 12.07 -18.88 9.58
C GLY A 96 10.62 -19.34 9.76
N THR A 97 10.33 -19.85 10.96
CA THR A 97 9.01 -20.40 11.32
C THR A 97 8.02 -19.37 11.85
N GLY A 98 8.39 -18.09 11.93
CA GLY A 98 7.52 -17.05 12.48
C GLY A 98 8.28 -15.92 13.14
N CYS A 99 7.98 -14.71 12.71
CA CYS A 99 8.34 -13.50 13.42
C CYS A 99 7.23 -12.45 13.34
N ILE A 100 6.99 -11.76 14.46
CA ILE A 100 6.22 -10.52 14.49
C ILE A 100 7.18 -9.35 14.28
N ASP A 101 7.02 -8.62 13.17
CA ASP A 101 7.83 -7.45 12.88
C ASP A 101 7.46 -6.24 13.76
N THR A 102 8.21 -5.14 13.61
CA THR A 102 7.98 -3.90 14.38
C THR A 102 6.64 -3.23 14.10
N GLN A 103 5.96 -3.61 13.01
CA GLN A 103 4.65 -3.12 12.60
C GLN A 103 3.52 -4.09 13.03
N GLY A 104 3.86 -5.21 13.69
CA GLY A 104 2.91 -6.21 14.16
C GLY A 104 2.52 -7.26 13.13
N ASN A 105 3.14 -7.28 11.94
CA ASN A 105 2.86 -8.32 10.95
C ASN A 105 3.55 -9.62 11.32
N ASN A 106 2.82 -10.72 11.22
CA ASN A 106 3.37 -12.06 11.39
C ASN A 106 3.88 -12.60 10.05
N ARG A 107 5.17 -12.93 9.98
CA ARG A 107 5.87 -13.35 8.76
C ARG A 107 6.54 -14.71 8.95
N THR A 108 6.49 -15.54 7.91
CA THR A 108 7.19 -16.84 7.85
C THR A 108 7.74 -17.07 6.44
N GLY A 109 8.71 -17.96 6.30
CA GLY A 109 9.27 -18.33 5.00
C GLY A 109 10.27 -17.31 4.46
N ILE A 110 10.47 -17.32 3.14
CA ILE A 110 11.63 -16.69 2.50
C ILE A 110 11.23 -15.78 1.35
N ILE A 111 11.83 -14.59 1.31
CA ILE A 111 11.86 -13.74 0.12
C ILE A 111 13.25 -13.81 -0.48
N TYR A 112 13.34 -14.07 -1.78
CA TYR A 112 14.57 -13.99 -2.56
C TYR A 112 14.59 -12.71 -3.38
N ILE A 113 15.73 -12.04 -3.40
CA ILE A 113 15.98 -10.86 -4.22
C ILE A 113 17.24 -11.13 -5.03
N VAL A 114 17.10 -11.28 -6.35
CA VAL A 114 18.22 -11.47 -7.28
C VAL A 114 18.51 -10.16 -7.98
N VAL A 115 19.73 -9.67 -7.86
CA VAL A 115 20.14 -8.37 -8.39
C VAL A 115 21.27 -8.48 -9.39
N HIS A 116 21.09 -7.80 -10.51
CA HIS A 116 22.10 -7.56 -11.52
C HIS A 116 22.34 -6.06 -11.64
N ASN A 117 23.57 -5.62 -11.36
CA ASN A 117 23.98 -4.23 -11.47
C ASN A 117 24.85 -4.03 -12.71
N ASN A 118 24.37 -3.22 -13.65
CA ASN A 118 25.15 -2.77 -14.78
C ASN A 118 25.87 -1.46 -14.42
N THR A 119 27.11 -1.56 -13.97
CA THR A 119 27.92 -0.40 -13.56
C THR A 119 28.26 0.56 -14.71
N THR A 120 28.11 0.13 -15.97
CA THR A 120 28.35 0.99 -17.14
C THR A 120 27.17 1.92 -17.40
N THR A 121 25.94 1.42 -17.25
CA THR A 121 24.73 2.22 -17.47
C THR A 121 24.15 2.81 -16.18
N GLY A 122 24.57 2.30 -15.02
CA GLY A 122 23.97 2.63 -13.72
C GLY A 122 22.60 1.98 -13.50
N ILE A 123 22.19 1.04 -14.37
CA ILE A 123 20.92 0.33 -14.26
C ILE A 123 21.07 -0.85 -13.30
N ILE A 124 20.13 -0.96 -12.35
CA ILE A 124 20.05 -2.07 -11.41
C ILE A 124 18.74 -2.80 -11.64
N ASN A 125 18.80 -4.09 -11.95
CA ASN A 125 17.63 -4.95 -12.07
C ASN A 125 17.53 -5.83 -10.82
N ALA A 126 16.35 -5.92 -10.23
CA ALA A 126 16.05 -6.76 -9.08
C ALA A 126 14.82 -7.61 -9.36
N ALA A 127 14.96 -8.93 -9.33
CA ALA A 127 13.87 -9.89 -9.43
C ALA A 127 13.57 -10.47 -8.05
N ILE A 128 12.33 -10.32 -7.60
CA ILE A 128 11.87 -10.74 -6.27
C ILE A 128 10.97 -11.95 -6.41
N THR A 129 11.24 -13.00 -5.63
CA THR A 129 10.45 -14.25 -5.61
C THR A 129 10.24 -14.74 -4.19
N PHE A 130 9.30 -15.66 -4.02
CA PHE A 130 8.83 -16.11 -2.71
C PHE A 130 8.97 -17.63 -2.58
N ASP A 131 9.53 -18.10 -1.47
CA ASP A 131 9.57 -19.53 -1.12
C ASP A 131 8.87 -19.73 0.23
N ASN A 132 7.67 -20.32 0.14
CA ASN A 132 6.79 -20.55 1.28
C ASN A 132 6.64 -19.31 2.17
N TYR A 133 6.62 -18.12 1.57
CA TYR A 133 6.48 -16.87 2.29
C TYR A 133 5.02 -16.60 2.63
N TYR A 134 4.78 -16.23 3.90
CA TYR A 134 3.47 -15.81 4.37
C TYR A 134 3.58 -14.50 5.13
N ILE A 135 2.60 -13.63 4.92
CA ILE A 135 2.38 -12.42 5.73
C ILE A 135 0.94 -12.40 6.23
N ASN A 136 0.77 -12.32 7.55
CA ASN A 136 -0.54 -12.36 8.22
C ASN A 136 -1.40 -13.54 7.74
N SER A 137 -0.77 -14.72 7.63
CA SER A 137 -1.36 -15.98 7.13
C SER A 137 -1.75 -16.03 5.65
N ASN A 138 -1.50 -14.97 4.87
CA ASN A 138 -1.67 -15.00 3.42
C ASN A 138 -0.37 -15.50 2.79
N LYS A 139 -0.43 -16.55 1.97
CA LYS A 139 0.73 -17.02 1.20
C LYS A 139 0.93 -16.11 0.00
N VAL A 140 2.16 -15.69 -0.26
CA VAL A 140 2.50 -14.91 -1.47
C VAL A 140 3.36 -15.78 -2.38
N GLU A 141 3.01 -15.79 -3.67
CA GLU A 141 3.71 -16.49 -4.74
C GLU A 141 3.81 -15.57 -5.97
N GLY A 142 4.69 -15.90 -6.91
CA GLY A 142 4.90 -15.12 -8.13
C GLY A 142 6.18 -14.29 -8.12
N THR A 143 6.22 -13.24 -8.94
CA THR A 143 7.40 -12.38 -9.13
C THR A 143 7.06 -10.89 -9.02
N ILE A 144 8.02 -10.12 -8.52
CA ILE A 144 8.03 -8.65 -8.65
C ILE A 144 9.38 -8.28 -9.23
N ASP A 145 9.37 -7.70 -10.43
CA ASP A 145 10.57 -7.30 -11.14
C ASP A 145 10.69 -5.78 -11.09
N VAL A 146 11.86 -5.30 -10.68
CA VAL A 146 12.14 -3.88 -10.49
C VAL A 146 13.39 -3.49 -11.28
N THR A 147 13.25 -2.53 -12.17
CA THR A 147 14.37 -1.87 -12.84
C THR A 147 14.56 -0.50 -12.23
N ARG A 148 15.74 -0.21 -11.70
CA ARG A 148 16.11 1.11 -11.16
C ARG A 148 17.12 1.79 -12.08
N GLN A 149 16.91 3.08 -12.28
CA GLN A 149 17.82 3.98 -12.99
C GLN A 149 17.66 5.41 -12.47
N VAL A 150 18.55 6.31 -12.89
CA VAL A 150 18.40 7.76 -12.62
C VAL A 150 17.90 8.42 -13.90
N ILE A 151 16.71 9.00 -13.87
CA ILE A 151 16.11 9.76 -14.97
C ILE A 151 16.01 11.22 -14.51
N ASP A 152 16.55 12.15 -15.29
CA ASP A 152 16.51 13.60 -14.97
C ASP A 152 16.97 13.93 -13.53
N ASN A 153 18.02 13.24 -13.07
CA ASN A 153 18.59 13.35 -11.72
C ASN A 153 17.65 12.90 -10.58
N ILE A 154 16.59 12.17 -10.90
CA ILE A 154 15.65 11.55 -9.97
C ILE A 154 15.86 10.04 -10.02
N PRO A 155 16.06 9.36 -8.87
CA PRO A 155 16.05 7.91 -8.84
C PRO A 155 14.64 7.37 -9.10
N THR A 156 14.52 6.61 -10.19
CA THR A 156 13.25 6.11 -10.71
C THR A 156 13.30 4.59 -10.83
N HIS A 157 12.21 3.95 -10.45
CA HIS A 157 11.99 2.52 -10.60
C HIS A 157 10.84 2.27 -11.56
N THR A 158 11.00 1.27 -12.41
CA THR A 158 9.90 0.62 -13.09
C THR A 158 9.67 -0.72 -12.40
N ARG A 159 8.45 -0.97 -11.93
CA ARG A 159 8.06 -2.20 -11.25
C ARG A 159 6.99 -2.93 -12.06
N ASN A 160 7.25 -4.19 -12.38
CA ASN A 160 6.28 -5.11 -12.95
C ASN A 160 5.93 -6.15 -11.89
N THR A 161 4.64 -6.27 -11.57
CA THR A 161 4.13 -7.24 -10.59
C THR A 161 3.39 -8.35 -11.32
N ASP A 162 3.63 -9.59 -10.92
CA ASP A 162 2.79 -10.75 -11.22
C ASP A 162 2.77 -11.69 -9.99
N ILE A 163 1.81 -11.48 -9.09
CA ILE A 163 1.74 -12.22 -7.82
C ILE A 163 0.38 -12.86 -7.58
N SER A 164 0.40 -13.93 -6.78
CA SER A 164 -0.77 -14.58 -6.22
C SER A 164 -0.73 -14.53 -4.70
N ILE A 165 -1.84 -14.13 -4.10
CA ILE A 165 -2.05 -14.06 -2.65
C ILE A 165 -3.11 -15.08 -2.28
N ILE A 166 -2.68 -16.22 -1.71
CA ILE A 166 -3.56 -17.31 -1.30
C ILE A 166 -3.99 -17.04 0.15
N GLN A 167 -5.28 -16.82 0.33
CA GLN A 167 -5.86 -16.50 1.62
C GLN A 167 -6.05 -17.76 2.48
N PRO A 168 -5.93 -17.65 3.81
CA PRO A 168 -6.12 -18.78 4.71
C PRO A 168 -7.58 -19.25 4.71
N ALA A 169 -7.83 -20.43 5.30
CA ALA A 169 -9.17 -20.98 5.52
C ALA A 169 -10.04 -21.07 4.23
N ASN A 170 -9.40 -21.35 3.08
CA ASN A 170 -10.05 -21.38 1.77
C ASN A 170 -10.72 -20.06 1.36
N GLY A 171 -10.18 -18.92 1.82
CA GLY A 171 -10.66 -17.58 1.45
C GLY A 171 -10.51 -17.24 -0.04
N GLY A 172 -9.84 -18.10 -0.82
CA GLY A 172 -9.60 -17.94 -2.24
C GLY A 172 -8.21 -17.39 -2.54
N THR A 173 -7.94 -17.18 -3.83
CA THR A 173 -6.69 -16.58 -4.32
C THR A 173 -7.01 -15.23 -4.95
N ILE A 174 -6.22 -14.22 -4.60
CA ILE A 174 -6.17 -12.94 -5.30
C ILE A 174 -4.96 -12.99 -6.21
N HIS A 175 -5.16 -12.77 -7.51
CA HIS A 175 -4.06 -12.66 -8.46
C HIS A 175 -3.93 -11.20 -8.92
N ARG A 176 -2.70 -10.71 -9.01
CA ARG A 176 -2.42 -9.29 -9.22
C ARG A 176 -1.31 -9.13 -10.26
N THR A 177 -1.62 -8.41 -11.35
CA THR A 177 -0.63 -7.96 -12.32
C THR A 177 -0.60 -6.44 -12.38
N GLY A 178 0.56 -5.82 -12.56
CA GLY A 178 0.65 -4.37 -12.64
C GLY A 178 1.97 -3.82 -13.13
N ASP A 179 1.92 -2.57 -13.59
CA ASP A 179 3.04 -1.84 -14.16
C ASP A 179 3.09 -0.45 -13.53
N PHE A 180 4.20 -0.16 -12.84
CA PHE A 180 4.35 1.04 -12.02
C PHE A 180 5.64 1.80 -12.33
N THR A 181 5.56 3.12 -12.24
CA THR A 181 6.72 4.02 -12.16
C THR A 181 6.77 4.61 -10.76
N ILE A 182 7.92 4.51 -10.11
CA ILE A 182 8.12 4.93 -8.71
C ILE A 182 9.33 5.84 -8.62
N GLU A 183 9.11 7.09 -8.23
CA GLU A 183 10.15 8.12 -8.13
C GLU A 183 10.47 8.42 -6.67
N LYS A 184 11.75 8.43 -6.30
CA LYS A 184 12.19 8.88 -4.98
C LYS A 184 12.23 10.42 -4.95
N ILE A 185 11.26 11.02 -4.27
CA ILE A 185 11.06 12.48 -4.24
C ILE A 185 11.63 13.14 -2.97
N ALA A 186 11.96 12.37 -1.92
CA ALA A 186 12.67 12.85 -0.73
C ALA A 186 13.61 11.78 -0.14
N GLY A 187 14.49 12.17 0.80
CA GLY A 187 15.42 11.27 1.50
C GLY A 187 16.71 10.94 0.72
N ALA A 188 16.92 11.53 -0.47
CA ALA A 188 18.13 11.30 -1.26
C ALA A 188 19.41 11.83 -0.57
N SER A 189 19.30 12.87 0.26
CA SER A 189 20.42 13.46 1.01
C SER A 189 20.81 12.66 2.27
N THR A 190 19.96 11.74 2.70
CA THR A 190 20.05 10.97 3.95
C THR A 190 20.05 9.47 3.65
N PRO A 191 21.01 8.97 2.84
CA PRO A 191 20.97 7.59 2.32
C PRO A 191 21.03 6.49 3.39
N LEU A 192 21.31 6.86 4.64
CA LEU A 192 21.36 5.97 5.80
C LEU A 192 20.06 5.96 6.63
N VAL A 193 19.10 6.83 6.32
CA VAL A 193 17.86 7.01 7.09
C VAL A 193 16.67 6.65 6.21
N PHE A 194 16.42 5.36 6.04
CA PHE A 194 15.35 4.87 5.15
C PHE A 194 13.95 5.36 5.54
N THR A 195 13.75 5.65 6.82
CA THR A 195 12.46 6.11 7.34
C THR A 195 12.09 7.53 6.91
N ASP A 196 13.00 8.31 6.29
CA ASP A 196 12.70 9.65 5.77
C ASP A 196 12.51 9.70 4.25
N ASP A 197 12.56 8.54 3.59
CA ASP A 197 12.35 8.43 2.16
C ASP A 197 10.86 8.59 1.80
N VAL A 198 10.61 9.38 0.76
CA VAL A 198 9.27 9.58 0.21
C VAL A 198 9.28 9.23 -1.27
N PHE A 199 8.30 8.44 -1.70
CA PHE A 199 8.15 7.96 -3.06
C PHE A 199 6.83 8.44 -3.67
N SER A 200 6.88 8.81 -4.94
CA SER A 200 5.72 9.06 -5.79
C SER A 200 5.49 7.86 -6.69
N ILE A 201 4.27 7.33 -6.72
CA ILE A 201 3.91 6.12 -7.45
C ILE A 201 2.84 6.46 -8.49
N ASP A 202 3.07 6.06 -9.72
CA ASP A 202 2.12 6.13 -10.84
C ASP A 202 2.07 4.75 -11.53
N GLY A 203 0.96 4.42 -12.19
CA GLY A 203 0.84 3.14 -12.88
C GLY A 203 -0.56 2.56 -12.91
N THR A 204 -0.61 1.31 -13.38
CA THR A 204 -1.85 0.56 -13.59
C THR A 204 -1.73 -0.86 -13.09
N ALA A 205 -2.88 -1.49 -12.93
CA ALA A 205 -3.00 -2.75 -12.23
C ALA A 205 -4.28 -3.49 -12.58
N THR A 206 -4.23 -4.82 -12.55
CA THR A 206 -5.41 -5.67 -12.61
C THR A 206 -5.39 -6.64 -11.44
N THR A 207 -6.46 -6.62 -10.65
CA THR A 207 -6.71 -7.56 -9.56
C THR A 207 -7.79 -8.55 -9.98
N THR A 208 -7.47 -9.84 -9.95
CA THR A 208 -8.38 -10.96 -10.28
C THR A 208 -8.73 -11.74 -9.02
N MET A 209 -10.02 -11.82 -8.73
CA MET A 209 -10.55 -12.58 -7.59
C MET A 209 -10.73 -14.05 -7.94
N ALA A 210 -10.82 -14.91 -6.91
CA ALA A 210 -11.03 -16.36 -7.07
C ALA A 210 -12.28 -16.74 -7.90
N ASN A 211 -13.31 -15.89 -7.90
CA ASN A 211 -14.53 -16.09 -8.69
C ASN A 211 -14.41 -15.57 -10.14
N GLY A 212 -13.23 -15.11 -10.58
CA GLY A 212 -12.98 -14.56 -11.90
C GLY A 212 -13.33 -13.07 -12.04
N THR A 213 -13.77 -12.40 -10.98
CA THR A 213 -14.03 -10.95 -11.01
C THR A 213 -12.73 -10.19 -11.25
N LEU A 214 -12.72 -9.31 -12.24
CA LEU A 214 -11.62 -8.42 -12.55
C LEU A 214 -11.91 -7.01 -12.01
N LEU A 215 -10.90 -6.42 -11.38
CA LEU A 215 -10.87 -5.02 -10.97
C LEU A 215 -9.64 -4.37 -11.63
N GLN A 216 -9.88 -3.45 -12.55
CA GLN A 216 -8.83 -2.67 -13.19
C GLN A 216 -8.58 -1.41 -12.39
N MET A 217 -7.32 -1.07 -12.18
CA MET A 217 -6.89 0.05 -11.36
C MET A 217 -5.95 0.94 -12.18
N GLU A 218 -6.18 2.24 -12.10
CA GLU A 218 -5.32 3.28 -12.66
C GLU A 218 -5.09 4.37 -11.61
N ILE A 219 -3.83 4.72 -11.38
CA ILE A 219 -3.48 5.87 -10.54
C ILE A 219 -3.77 7.13 -11.35
N THR A 220 -4.67 7.97 -10.86
CA THR A 220 -5.11 9.21 -11.54
C THR A 220 -4.50 10.47 -10.93
N GLU A 221 -4.08 10.38 -9.66
CA GLU A 221 -3.22 11.36 -9.00
C GLU A 221 -2.12 10.56 -8.29
N PRO A 222 -0.82 10.84 -8.54
CA PRO A 222 0.27 10.01 -8.02
C PRO A 222 0.14 9.74 -6.53
N LEU A 223 0.31 8.47 -6.15
CA LEU A 223 0.23 8.04 -4.78
C LEU A 223 1.54 8.39 -4.06
N ILE A 224 1.45 9.02 -2.90
CA ILE A 224 2.62 9.37 -2.11
C ILE A 224 2.77 8.36 -0.98
N ARG A 225 3.90 7.67 -1.00
CA ARG A 225 4.35 6.76 0.05
C ARG A 225 5.46 7.42 0.84
N ASP A 226 5.16 7.79 2.07
CA ASP A 226 6.16 8.30 3.01
C ASP A 226 6.56 7.15 3.92
N LEU A 227 7.82 6.71 3.93
CA LEU A 227 8.25 5.56 4.74
C LEU A 227 8.25 5.82 6.25
N SER A 228 8.10 7.08 6.69
CA SER A 228 7.82 7.39 8.09
C SER A 228 6.38 7.03 8.48
N CYS A 229 5.50 6.88 7.48
CA CYS A 229 4.15 6.36 7.61
C CYS A 229 4.08 4.92 7.05
N GLY A 230 3.35 4.03 7.71
CA GLY A 230 3.23 2.63 7.24
C GLY A 230 2.50 2.48 5.91
N ASN A 231 1.86 3.54 5.40
CA ASN A 231 0.83 3.50 4.36
C ASN A 231 0.95 4.69 3.37
N ILE A 232 0.23 4.60 2.25
CA ILE A 232 0.02 5.74 1.34
C ILE A 232 -0.74 6.86 2.05
N THR A 233 -0.21 8.09 1.97
CA THR A 233 -0.74 9.26 2.69
C THR A 233 -1.47 10.25 1.78
N LYS A 234 -1.32 10.14 0.46
CA LYS A 234 -1.89 11.07 -0.52
C LYS A 234 -2.03 10.43 -1.88
N GLY A 235 -2.97 10.95 -2.68
CA GLY A 235 -3.17 10.59 -4.07
C GLY A 235 -4.50 9.88 -4.30
N LYS A 236 -4.79 9.56 -5.56
CA LYS A 236 -6.05 8.95 -5.95
C LYS A 236 -5.83 7.90 -7.03
N LYS A 237 -6.61 6.83 -6.92
CA LYS A 237 -6.73 5.83 -7.98
C LYS A 237 -8.18 5.61 -8.34
N THR A 238 -8.40 5.31 -9.60
CA THR A 238 -9.68 4.87 -10.15
C THR A 238 -9.68 3.36 -10.26
N LEU A 239 -10.79 2.74 -9.86
CA LEU A 239 -11.01 1.30 -9.91
C LEU A 239 -12.24 1.04 -10.76
N VAL A 240 -12.14 0.14 -11.74
CA VAL A 240 -13.21 -0.20 -12.66
C VAL A 240 -13.54 -1.69 -12.56
N ARG A 241 -14.80 -2.00 -12.28
CA ARG A 241 -15.35 -3.36 -12.28
C ARG A 241 -16.73 -3.34 -12.91
N ASN A 242 -16.98 -4.20 -13.89
CA ASN A 242 -18.28 -4.32 -14.56
C ASN A 242 -18.84 -2.96 -15.05
N LEU A 243 -17.98 -2.14 -15.67
CA LEU A 243 -18.30 -0.78 -16.16
C LEU A 243 -18.71 0.22 -15.06
N GLN A 244 -18.57 -0.15 -13.79
CA GLN A 244 -18.76 0.75 -12.66
C GLN A 244 -17.41 1.28 -12.20
N THR A 245 -17.39 2.59 -11.96
CA THR A 245 -16.19 3.32 -11.53
C THR A 245 -16.27 3.63 -10.05
N TYR A 246 -15.19 3.30 -9.34
CA TYR A 246 -14.97 3.62 -7.95
C TYR A 246 -13.71 4.48 -7.86
N ILE A 247 -13.67 5.42 -6.92
CA ILE A 247 -12.50 6.27 -6.70
C ILE A 247 -12.02 6.07 -5.29
N LEU A 248 -10.75 5.69 -5.13
CA LEU A 248 -10.12 5.64 -3.82
C LEU A 248 -9.17 6.83 -3.65
N ASN A 249 -9.44 7.65 -2.63
CA ASN A 249 -8.72 8.87 -2.33
C ASN A 249 -8.03 8.77 -0.97
N TYR A 250 -6.70 8.81 -0.96
CA TYR A 250 -5.86 8.70 0.24
C TYR A 250 -5.71 10.03 1.01
N GLY A 251 -6.37 11.09 0.55
CA GLY A 251 -6.30 12.40 1.20
C GLY A 251 -5.11 13.24 0.74
N SER A 252 -4.60 14.07 1.65
CA SER A 252 -3.67 15.15 1.33
C SER A 252 -2.32 15.07 2.05
N GLY A 253 -2.01 13.95 2.72
CA GLY A 253 -0.73 13.71 3.41
C GLY A 253 -0.85 13.37 4.90
N ALA A 254 -2.05 13.12 5.42
CA ALA A 254 -2.20 12.69 6.82
C ALA A 254 -1.80 11.22 6.97
N CYS A 255 -1.05 10.90 8.03
CA CYS A 255 -0.76 9.51 8.40
C CYS A 255 -1.84 9.01 9.37
N ASP A 256 -3.04 8.76 8.85
CA ASP A 256 -4.21 8.34 9.63
C ASP A 256 -4.75 6.95 9.25
N ASN A 257 -4.10 6.28 8.29
CA ASN A 257 -4.47 4.96 7.77
C ASN A 257 -5.90 4.91 7.24
N VAL A 258 -6.36 6.00 6.64
CA VAL A 258 -7.70 6.13 6.10
C VAL A 258 -7.67 6.54 4.63
N ALA A 259 -8.59 5.99 3.85
CA ALA A 259 -8.93 6.47 2.52
C ALA A 259 -10.44 6.66 2.37
N ILE A 260 -10.85 7.54 1.46
CA ILE A 260 -12.24 7.76 1.09
C ILE A 260 -12.53 7.04 -0.22
N LEU A 261 -13.42 6.05 -0.16
CA LEU A 261 -13.96 5.33 -1.30
C LEU A 261 -15.23 6.00 -1.79
N THR A 262 -15.22 6.50 -3.02
CA THR A 262 -16.43 6.97 -3.71
C THR A 262 -17.01 5.84 -4.55
N LEU A 263 -18.27 5.49 -4.32
CA LEU A 263 -19.04 4.50 -5.06
C LEU A 263 -19.61 5.08 -6.37
N PRO A 264 -20.10 4.24 -7.30
CA PRO A 264 -20.62 4.69 -8.59
C PRO A 264 -21.82 5.64 -8.49
N ASP A 265 -22.59 5.56 -7.40
CA ASP A 265 -23.73 6.44 -7.12
C ASP A 265 -23.34 7.76 -6.43
N GLY A 266 -22.04 7.97 -6.17
CA GLY A 266 -21.49 9.14 -5.48
C GLY A 266 -21.42 9.00 -3.95
N THR A 267 -21.93 7.91 -3.37
CA THR A 267 -21.79 7.64 -1.93
C THR A 267 -20.33 7.53 -1.54
N GLN A 268 -19.95 8.14 -0.41
CA GLN A 268 -18.60 8.07 0.13
C GLN A 268 -18.53 7.20 1.39
N LEU A 269 -17.56 6.30 1.42
CA LEU A 269 -17.26 5.42 2.54
C LEU A 269 -15.83 5.67 3.01
N THR A 270 -15.66 5.79 4.33
CA THR A 270 -14.34 5.79 4.94
C THR A 270 -13.85 4.34 5.07
N ILE A 271 -12.68 4.05 4.54
CA ILE A 271 -12.05 2.73 4.64
C ILE A 271 -10.70 2.83 5.37
N ASN A 272 -10.41 1.85 6.21
CA ASN A 272 -9.09 1.69 6.81
C ASN A 272 -8.17 0.98 5.83
N ILE A 273 -6.93 1.46 5.72
CA ILE A 273 -5.88 0.93 4.86
C ILE A 273 -4.71 0.39 5.69
#